data_AF-A0A0F9HVV8-F1
#
_entry.id   AF-A0A0F9HVV8-F1
#
_cell.length_a   1.000
_cell.length_b   1.000
_cell.length_c   1.000
_cell.angle_alpha   90.00
_cell.angle_beta   90.00
_cell.angle_gamma   90.00
#
_symmetry.space_group_name_H-M   'P 1'
#
loop_
_entity.id
_entity.type
_entity.pdbx_description
1 polymer ?
#
loop_
_entity_poly.entity_id
_entity_poly.type
_entity_poly.pdbx_seq_one_letter_code
_entity_poly.pdbx_strand_id
1 'polypeptide(L)' 'MLVDNVDEYKIYPYYWRILTELPHRKGTPCKILTHEKNNSVRIEFEDGYKVFTSRYHIRRRDKYRNYEVKSEREHSNRRS' A
#
# COMPACT_ATOMS: atom_id res chain seq x y z
N MET A 1 -0.93 6.80 -25.30
CA MET A 1 -0.77 7.68 -24.13
C MET A 1 -1.32 6.95 -22.92
N LEU A 2 -0.46 6.31 -22.13
CA LEU A 2 -0.79 5.82 -20.79
C LEU A 2 0.07 6.65 -19.85
N VAL A 3 -0.38 7.89 -19.63
CA VAL A 3 0.19 8.79 -18.65
C VAL A 3 -0.24 8.30 -17.26
N ASP A 4 0.78 8.07 -16.42
CA ASP A 4 0.72 8.14 -14.96
C ASP A 4 -0.24 7.20 -14.22
N ASN A 5 0.25 6.01 -13.86
CA ASN A 5 -0.32 5.23 -12.74
C ASN A 5 0.76 4.65 -11.82
N VAL A 6 2.04 4.85 -12.14
CA VAL A 6 3.16 4.37 -11.30
C VAL A 6 3.23 5.18 -10.00
N ASP A 7 2.83 6.45 -10.02
CA ASP A 7 2.90 7.35 -8.87
C ASP A 7 1.72 7.16 -7.89
N GLU A 8 0.50 7.00 -8.40
CA GLU A 8 -0.68 6.72 -7.56
C GLU A 8 -0.51 5.43 -6.74
N TYR A 9 0.04 4.39 -7.39
CA TYR A 9 0.32 3.16 -6.68
C TYR A 9 1.36 3.38 -5.57
N LYS A 10 2.32 4.31 -5.75
CA LYS A 10 3.38 4.57 -4.76
C LYS A 10 2.79 5.15 -3.48
N ILE A 11 1.72 5.92 -3.64
CA ILE A 11 0.99 6.55 -2.54
C ILE A 11 0.20 5.49 -1.75
N TYR A 12 -0.38 4.49 -2.42
CA TYR A 12 -1.20 3.43 -1.80
C TYR A 12 -0.65 2.01 -2.02
N PRO A 13 0.41 1.62 -1.28
CA PRO A 13 1.11 0.36 -1.50
C PRO A 13 0.35 -0.89 -0.98
N TYR A 14 -0.74 -0.71 -0.23
CA TYR A 14 -1.55 -1.78 0.34
C TYR A 14 -2.94 -1.82 -0.30
N TYR A 15 -3.66 -2.91 -0.09
CA TYR A 15 -5.09 -3.03 -0.38
C TYR A 15 -5.84 -3.64 0.79
N TRP A 16 -7.11 -3.29 0.94
CA TRP A 16 -8.01 -3.87 1.93
C TRP A 16 -8.40 -5.30 1.55
N ARG A 17 -8.11 -6.27 2.42
CA ARG A 17 -8.24 -7.70 2.10
C ARG A 17 -9.55 -8.32 2.57
N ILE A 18 -10.07 -7.86 3.70
CA ILE A 18 -11.11 -8.58 4.44
C ILE A 18 -12.53 -8.25 3.96
N LEU A 19 -13.45 -9.18 4.25
CA LEU A 19 -14.88 -9.04 3.99
C LEU A 19 -15.71 -8.84 5.26
N THR A 20 -15.15 -9.13 6.43
CA THR A 20 -15.86 -9.09 7.71
C THR A 20 -16.14 -7.66 8.17
N GLU A 21 -15.29 -6.71 7.77
CA GLU A 21 -15.40 -5.29 8.09
C GLU A 21 -15.24 -4.49 6.81
N LEU A 22 -16.15 -3.55 6.55
CA LEU A 22 -16.21 -2.76 5.31
C LEU A 22 -16.12 -3.63 4.03
N PRO A 23 -17.02 -4.63 3.84
CA PRO A 23 -16.97 -5.56 2.70
C PRO A 23 -16.98 -4.86 1.34
N HIS A 24 -17.66 -3.73 1.24
CA HIS A 24 -17.74 -2.90 0.03
C HIS A 24 -16.39 -2.30 -0.38
N ARG A 25 -15.39 -2.27 0.52
CA ARG A 25 -14.03 -1.76 0.26
C ARG A 25 -13.02 -2.85 -0.05
N LYS A 26 -13.44 -4.10 -0.21
CA LYS A 26 -12.49 -5.18 -0.54
C LYS A 26 -11.76 -4.87 -1.85
N GLY A 27 -10.44 -4.96 -1.79
CA GLY A 27 -9.54 -4.70 -2.92
C GLY A 27 -9.19 -3.23 -3.10
N THR A 28 -9.82 -2.31 -2.37
CA THR A 28 -9.53 -0.87 -2.49
C THR A 28 -8.10 -0.58 -2.02
N PRO A 29 -7.33 0.22 -2.78
CA PRO A 29 -6.01 0.69 -2.38
C PRO A 29 -6.04 1.51 -1.09
N CYS A 30 -5.00 1.35 -0.28
CA CYS A 30 -4.84 2.08 0.97
C CYS A 30 -3.36 2.24 1.34
N LYS A 31 -3.10 3.18 2.27
CA LYS A 31 -1.77 3.42 2.84
C LYS A 31 -1.84 3.44 4.36
N ILE A 32 -0.74 3.06 4.99
CA ILE A 32 -0.62 3.13 6.45
C ILE A 32 -0.21 4.57 6.80
N LEU A 33 -0.95 5.19 7.71
CA LEU A 33 -0.61 6.49 8.29
C LEU A 33 0.25 6.33 9.54
N THR A 34 -0.16 5.44 10.45
CA THR A 34 0.56 5.18 11.71
C THR A 34 0.55 3.70 12.05
N HIS A 35 1.67 3.24 12.63
CA HIS A 35 1.79 1.93 13.28
C HIS A 35 1.56 2.09 14.77
N GLU A 36 0.68 1.26 15.30
CA GLU A 36 0.21 1.34 16.68
C GLU A 36 0.59 0.05 17.42
N LYS A 37 0.35 0.00 18.73
CA LYS A 37 0.66 -1.20 19.52
C LYS A 37 -0.22 -2.39 19.09
N ASN A 38 0.29 -3.59 19.33
CA ASN A 38 -0.43 -4.85 19.15
C ASN A 38 -0.99 -5.07 17.73
N ASN A 39 -0.16 -4.88 16.70
CA ASN A 39 -0.52 -5.10 15.28
C ASN A 39 -1.62 -4.16 14.74
N SER A 40 -1.95 -3.10 15.46
CA SER A 40 -2.92 -2.11 15.01
C SER A 40 -2.25 -1.09 14.09
N VAL A 41 -3.01 -0.59 13.12
CA VAL A 41 -2.58 0.43 12.16
C VAL A 41 -3.73 1.38 11.89
N ARG A 42 -3.41 2.66 11.68
CA ARG A 42 -4.33 3.60 11.07
C ARG A 42 -4.05 3.66 9.58
N ILE A 43 -5.05 3.45 8.75
CA ILE A 43 -4.93 3.53 7.30
C ILE A 43 -5.78 4.65 6.73
N GLU A 44 -5.43 5.09 5.53
CA GLU A 44 -6.20 6.01 4.69
C GLU A 44 -6.42 5.37 3.32
N PHE A 45 -7.67 5.44 2.85
CA PHE A 45 -8.09 5.04 1.51
C PHE A 45 -7.98 6.20 0.52
N GLU A 46 -8.13 5.93 -0.77
CA GLU A 46 -8.05 6.93 -1.85
C GLU A 46 -9.07 8.07 -1.73
N ASP A 47 -10.25 7.79 -1.16
CA ASP A 47 -11.31 8.75 -0.90
C ASP A 47 -11.08 9.60 0.36
N GLY A 48 -9.93 9.44 1.03
CA GLY A 48 -9.59 10.12 2.27
C GLY A 48 -10.25 9.51 3.52
N TYR A 49 -11.01 8.42 3.38
CA TYR A 49 -11.57 7.71 4.53
C TYR A 49 -10.45 7.10 5.37
N LYS A 50 -10.54 7.27 6.70
CA LYS A 50 -9.55 6.77 7.65
C LYS A 50 -10.18 5.73 8.56
N VAL A 51 -9.50 4.61 8.73
CA VAL A 51 -9.94 3.55 9.65
C VAL A 51 -8.78 3.06 10.50
N PHE A 52 -9.08 2.77 11.76
CA PHE A 52 -8.17 2.09 12.66
C PHE A 52 -8.47 0.60 12.63
N THR A 53 -7.46 -0.20 12.31
CA THR A 53 -7.68 -1.63 12.07
C THR A 53 -6.44 -2.47 12.36
N SER A 54 -6.54 -3.78 12.19
CA SER A 54 -5.37 -4.66 12.28
C SER A 54 -4.55 -4.64 10.98
N ARG A 55 -3.22 -4.69 11.08
CA ARG A 55 -2.32 -4.87 9.91
C ARG A 55 -2.64 -6.11 9.08
N TYR A 56 -3.31 -7.11 9.68
CA TYR A 56 -3.72 -8.34 9.00
C TYR A 56 -4.93 -8.14 8.07
N HIS A 57 -5.65 -7.02 8.21
CA HIS A 57 -6.78 -6.65 7.36
C HIS A 57 -6.34 -6.04 6.02
N ILE A 58 -5.07 -5.65 5.90
CA ILE A 58 -4.47 -5.12 4.68
C ILE A 58 -3.38 -6.06 4.14
N ARG A 59 -3.06 -5.93 2.86
CA ARG A 59 -1.95 -6.68 2.24
C ARG A 59 -1.18 -5.82 1.25
N ARG A 60 0.14 -6.01 1.19
CA ARG A 60 1.00 -5.32 0.20
C ARG A 60 0.61 -5.76 -1.20
N ARG A 61 0.61 -4.83 -2.15
CA ARG A 61 0.43 -5.12 -3.58
C ARG A 61 1.77 -5.60 -4.16
N ASP A 62 1.78 -6.73 -4.86
CA ASP A 62 3.02 -7.39 -5.32
C ASP A 62 3.87 -6.53 -6.27
N LYS A 63 3.24 -5.58 -7.00
CA LYS A 63 3.96 -4.61 -7.84
C LYS A 63 4.97 -3.76 -7.06
N TYR A 64 4.74 -3.49 -5.77
CA TYR A 64 5.67 -2.74 -4.90
C TYR A 64 6.95 -3.49 -4.58
N ARG A 65 6.82 -4.78 -4.31
CA ARG A 65 7.95 -5.62 -3.93
C ARG A 65 8.98 -5.70 -5.07
N ASN A 66 8.51 -5.71 -6.31
CA ASN A 66 9.38 -5.75 -7.49
C ASN A 66 9.93 -4.36 -7.86
N TYR A 67 9.27 -3.26 -7.49
CA TYR A 67 9.74 -1.90 -7.75
C TYR A 67 10.91 -1.52 -6.82
N GLU A 68 10.80 -1.76 -5.51
CA GLU A 68 11.91 -1.52 -4.56
C GLU A 68 13.18 -2.26 -5.02
N VAL A 69 13.05 -3.57 -5.28
CA VAL A 69 14.18 -4.43 -5.68
C VAL A 69 14.82 -3.99 -7.01
N LYS A 70 14.04 -3.49 -7.98
CA LYS A 70 14.61 -2.97 -9.24
C LYS A 70 15.32 -1.64 -9.02
N SER A 71 14.73 -0.73 -8.25
CA SER A 71 15.29 0.60 -7.99
C SER A 71 16.63 0.55 -7.24
N GLU A 72 16.80 -0.38 -6.29
CA GLU A 72 18.05 -0.57 -5.54
C GLU A 72 19.18 -1.13 -6.44
N ARG A 73 18.84 -2.03 -7.36
CA ARG A 73 19.79 -2.60 -8.33
C ARG A 73 20.27 -1.56 -9.34
N GLU A 74 19.38 -0.69 -9.83
CA GLU A 74 19.74 0.40 -10.75
C GLU A 74 20.58 1.49 -10.07
N HIS A 75 20.33 1.80 -8.79
CA HIS A 75 21.15 2.76 -8.04
C HIS A 75 22.55 2.24 -7.72
N SER A 76 22.71 0.93 -7.47
CA SER A 76 24.03 0.32 -7.27
C SER A 76 24.86 0.29 -8.55
N ASN A 77 24.24 -0.01 -9.70
CA ASN A 77 24.94 -0.07 -10.99
C ASN A 77 25.42 1.27 -11.54
N ARG A 78 24.91 2.41 -11.05
CA ARG A 78 25.41 3.75 -11.42
C ARG A 78 26.58 4.24 -10.56
N ARG A 79 26.94 3.48 -9.51
CA ARG A 79 28.06 3.79 -8.59
C ARG A 79 29.29 2.90 -8.82
N SER A 80 29.30 2.10 -9.90
CA SER A 80 30.45 1.30 -10.35
C SER A 80 30.92 1.76 -11.72
#